data_AF-A0A1I3TYI4-F1
#
_entry.id   AF-A0A1I3TYI4-F1
#
_cell.length_a   1.000
_cell.length_b   1.000
_cell.length_c   1.000
_cell.angle_alpha   90.00
_cell.angle_beta   90.00
_cell.angle_gamma   90.00
#
_symmetry.space_group_name_H-M   'P 1'
#
loop_
_entity.id
_entity.type
_entity.pdbx_description
1 polymer ?
#
loop_
_entity_poly.entity_id
_entity_poly.type
_entity_poly.pdbx_seq_one_letter_code
_entity_poly.pdbx_strand_id
1 'polypeptide(L)'
;MSENLLHVVPTDPFWRPSADVADRAAAVVARLVAADSVVTVEFHRAAAFIHSGSNLERVECPHCGANLERWADLMPDDYDDGFDDLAVRLPCCGADTSLDTLRFDWPCAFGCIDIAARNPGRSWLTDDELATIGDALGHRVRQVMQHL
;
A
#
# COMPACT_ATOMS: atom_id res chain seq x y z
N MET A 1 21.96 -1.12 -9.10
CA MET A 1 21.59 -2.03 -8.00
C MET A 1 20.12 -1.79 -7.78
N SER A 2 19.28 -2.81 -7.94
CA SER A 2 17.85 -2.66 -7.68
C SER A 2 17.60 -2.58 -6.18
N GLU A 3 16.60 -1.80 -5.79
CA GLU A 3 16.18 -1.68 -4.39
C GLU A 3 14.79 -2.29 -4.23
N ASN A 4 14.61 -3.07 -3.16
CA ASN A 4 13.29 -3.59 -2.81
C ASN A 4 12.80 -2.89 -1.55
N LEU A 5 11.56 -2.42 -1.58
CA LEU A 5 10.88 -1.93 -0.39
C LEU A 5 9.68 -2.83 -0.08
N LEU A 6 9.60 -3.26 1.17
CA LEU A 6 8.42 -3.90 1.72
C LEU A 6 7.64 -2.85 2.51
N HIS A 7 6.48 -2.48 2.00
CA HIS A 7 5.56 -1.55 2.64
C HIS A 7 4.51 -2.33 3.41
N VAL A 8 4.18 -1.86 4.61
CA VAL A 8 3.07 -2.36 5.41
C VAL A 8 2.15 -1.20 5.75
N VAL A 9 0.91 -1.29 5.27
CA VAL A 9 -0.07 -0.21 5.36
C VAL A 9 -1.40 -0.74 5.90
N PRO A 10 -2.22 0.10 6.56
CA PRO A 10 -3.57 -0.27 6.95
C PRO A 10 -4.42 -0.70 5.75
N THR A 11 -5.39 -1.57 6.01
CA THR A 11 -6.42 -1.95 5.04
C THR A 11 -7.48 -0.87 4.82
N ASP A 12 -7.57 0.12 5.72
CA ASP A 12 -8.34 1.35 5.53
C ASP A 12 -7.35 2.48 5.18
N PRO A 13 -7.36 3.02 3.94
CA PRO A 13 -6.43 4.05 3.50
C PRO A 13 -6.40 5.32 4.35
N PHE A 14 -7.51 5.64 5.02
CA PHE A 14 -7.66 6.88 5.80
C PHE A 14 -7.42 6.69 7.29
N TRP A 15 -7.22 5.45 7.74
CA TRP A 15 -6.96 5.15 9.13
C TRP A 15 -5.58 5.67 9.57
N ARG A 16 -5.52 6.23 10.79
CA ARG A 16 -4.31 6.86 11.33
C ARG A 16 -4.07 6.43 12.78
N PRO A 17 -2.89 5.85 13.09
CA PRO A 17 -2.44 5.64 14.46
C PRO A 17 -1.87 6.93 15.06
N SER A 18 -1.66 6.92 16.38
CA SER A 18 -0.71 7.84 17.00
C SER A 18 0.73 7.41 16.71
N ALA A 19 1.69 8.33 16.88
CA ALA A 19 3.11 8.05 16.63
C ALA A 19 3.64 6.87 17.45
N ASP A 20 3.27 6.77 18.73
CA ASP A 20 3.71 5.68 19.61
C ASP A 20 3.16 4.31 19.19
N VAL A 21 1.96 4.27 18.61
CA VAL A 21 1.36 3.04 18.05
C VAL A 21 2.11 2.64 16.78
N ALA A 22 2.39 3.60 15.90
CA ALA A 22 3.17 3.36 14.70
C ALA A 22 4.59 2.85 15.00
N ASP A 23 5.28 3.46 15.98
CA ASP A 23 6.61 3.03 16.41
C ASP A 23 6.62 1.59 16.94
N ARG A 24 5.58 1.19 17.67
CA ARG A 24 5.42 -0.20 18.13
C ARG A 24 5.26 -1.17 16.96
N ALA A 25 4.42 -0.83 15.98
CA ALA A 25 4.24 -1.66 14.79
C ALA A 25 5.53 -1.73 13.95
N ALA A 26 6.25 -0.61 13.80
CA ALA A 26 7.53 -0.57 13.11
C ALA A 26 8.60 -1.42 13.81
N ALA A 27 8.61 -1.45 15.14
CA ALA A 27 9.49 -2.33 15.90
C ALA A 27 9.16 -3.82 15.69
N VAL A 28 7.91 -4.17 15.41
CA VAL A 28 7.53 -5.54 15.00
C VAL A 28 8.08 -5.82 13.60
N VAL A 29 7.86 -4.94 12.63
CA VAL A 29 8.41 -5.08 11.25
C VAL A 29 9.92 -5.25 11.28
N ALA A 30 10.65 -4.44 12.06
CA ALA A 30 12.10 -4.51 12.19
C ALA A 30 12.63 -5.85 12.70
N ARG A 31 11.83 -6.61 13.47
CA ARG A 31 12.19 -7.95 13.95
C ARG A 31 11.94 -9.05 12.91
N LEU A 32 11.13 -8.77 11.90
CA LEU A 32 10.73 -9.72 10.86
C LEU A 32 11.60 -9.62 9.60
N VAL A 33 12.27 -8.49 9.39
CA VAL A 33 13.17 -8.26 8.24
C VAL A 33 14.64 -8.51 8.60
N ALA A 34 15.53 -8.44 7.62
CA ALA A 34 16.96 -8.58 7.84
C ALA A 34 17.53 -7.49 8.76
N ALA A 35 18.60 -7.82 9.47
CA ALA A 35 19.18 -6.95 10.49
C ALA A 35 19.78 -5.65 9.93
N ASP A 36 20.14 -5.63 8.65
CA ASP A 36 20.66 -4.47 7.92
C ASP A 36 19.56 -3.68 7.18
N SER A 37 18.29 -4.14 7.23
CA SER A 37 17.17 -3.41 6.68
C SER A 37 16.91 -2.13 7.46
N VAL A 38 16.61 -1.04 6.74
CA VAL A 38 16.21 0.23 7.36
C VAL A 38 14.70 0.30 7.36
N VAL A 39 14.10 0.36 8.55
CA VAL A 39 12.65 0.55 8.72
C VAL A 39 12.34 2.01 8.97
N THR A 40 11.42 2.56 8.19
CA THR A 40 10.94 3.95 8.30
C THR A 40 9.43 3.96 8.47
N VAL A 41 8.94 4.99 9.18
CA VAL A 41 7.51 5.28 9.29
C VAL A 41 7.26 6.63 8.63
N GLU A 42 6.34 6.66 7.68
CA GLU A 42 5.92 7.88 7.00
C GLU A 42 4.45 8.16 7.28
N PHE A 43 4.15 9.42 7.61
CA PHE A 43 2.78 9.91 7.75
C PHE A 43 2.49 10.87 6.61
N HIS A 44 1.48 10.57 5.82
CA HIS A 44 1.06 11.40 4.70
C HIS A 44 -0.08 12.32 5.14
N ARG A 45 -0.23 13.50 4.52
CA ARG A 45 -1.33 14.43 4.83
C ARG A 45 -2.69 13.88 4.37
N ALA A 46 -2.71 13.23 3.22
CA ALA A 46 -3.84 12.51 2.63
C ALA A 46 -3.41 11.08 2.29
N ALA A 47 -4.30 10.22 1.79
CA ALA A 47 -3.89 8.85 1.46
C ALA A 47 -2.90 8.88 0.28
N ALA A 48 -1.67 8.39 0.47
CA ALA A 48 -0.69 8.29 -0.61
C ALA A 48 -0.91 7.00 -1.41
N PHE A 49 -0.50 6.98 -2.68
CA PHE A 49 -0.48 5.75 -3.48
C PHE A 49 0.83 4.99 -3.28
N ILE A 50 0.75 3.82 -2.65
CA ILE A 50 1.85 2.90 -2.44
C ILE A 50 1.88 1.89 -3.60
N HIS A 51 2.77 2.15 -4.56
CA HIS A 51 2.87 1.38 -5.79
C HIS A 51 3.93 0.28 -5.72
N SER A 52 3.74 -0.78 -6.48
CA SER A 52 4.67 -1.90 -6.56
C SER A 52 5.83 -1.73 -7.56
N GLY A 53 5.95 -0.53 -8.13
CA GLY A 53 7.00 -0.19 -9.08
C GLY A 53 6.85 -0.96 -10.40
N SER A 54 7.95 -1.53 -10.89
CA SER A 54 7.95 -2.27 -12.16
C SER A 54 7.17 -3.59 -12.14
N ASN A 55 6.65 -4.01 -10.98
CA ASN A 55 5.89 -5.26 -10.85
C ASN A 55 4.43 -5.14 -11.31
N LEU A 56 3.89 -3.92 -11.38
CA LEU A 56 2.50 -3.70 -11.79
C LEU A 56 2.40 -3.72 -13.31
N GLU A 57 1.71 -4.73 -13.87
CA GLU A 57 1.52 -4.83 -15.33
C GLU A 57 0.06 -4.59 -15.74
N ARG A 58 -0.90 -4.93 -14.87
CA ARG A 58 -2.32 -4.90 -15.20
C ARG A 58 -3.20 -4.45 -14.04
N VAL A 59 -4.17 -3.60 -14.37
CA VAL A 59 -5.24 -3.18 -13.44
C VAL A 59 -6.58 -3.54 -14.06
N GLU A 60 -7.42 -4.25 -13.31
CA GLU A 60 -8.72 -4.71 -13.77
C GLU A 60 -9.86 -4.06 -12.99
N CYS A 61 -10.98 -3.88 -13.69
CA CYS A 61 -12.23 -3.43 -13.11
C CYS A 61 -12.75 -4.49 -12.11
N PRO A 62 -13.03 -4.13 -10.85
CA PRO A 62 -13.56 -5.07 -9.86
C PRO A 62 -14.99 -5.53 -10.16
N HIS A 63 -15.72 -4.81 -11.01
CA HIS A 63 -17.12 -5.08 -11.33
C HIS A 63 -17.32 -5.94 -12.59
N CYS A 64 -16.63 -5.63 -13.68
CA CYS A 64 -16.79 -6.34 -14.97
C CYS A 64 -15.56 -7.13 -15.40
N GLY A 65 -14.42 -7.02 -14.70
CA GLY A 65 -13.17 -7.71 -15.04
C GLY A 65 -12.46 -7.18 -16.28
N ALA A 66 -12.93 -6.07 -16.86
CA ALA A 66 -12.25 -5.44 -17.99
C ALA A 66 -10.88 -4.91 -17.56
N ASN A 67 -9.87 -5.09 -18.42
CA ASN A 67 -8.57 -4.44 -18.26
C ASN A 67 -8.73 -2.91 -18.39
N LEU A 68 -8.19 -2.18 -17.43
CA LEU A 68 -8.14 -0.73 -17.40
C LEU A 68 -6.78 -0.26 -17.95
N GLU A 69 -6.59 -0.35 -19.27
CA GLU A 69 -5.29 -0.02 -19.91
C GLU A 69 -4.79 1.40 -19.59
N ARG A 70 -5.72 2.35 -19.43
CA ARG A 70 -5.45 3.74 -19.06
C ARG A 70 -5.85 4.05 -17.61
N TRP A 71 -5.65 3.11 -16.69
CA TRP A 71 -6.02 3.29 -15.28
C TRP A 71 -5.35 4.51 -14.63
N ALA A 72 -4.14 4.89 -15.07
CA ALA A 72 -3.44 6.08 -14.55
C ALA A 72 -4.22 7.37 -14.81
N ASP A 73 -5.06 7.45 -15.85
CA ASP A 73 -5.94 8.61 -16.09
C ASP A 73 -7.07 8.74 -15.06
N LEU A 74 -7.27 7.71 -14.22
CA LEU A 74 -8.21 7.76 -13.09
C LEU A 74 -7.63 8.51 -11.90
N MET A 75 -6.31 8.77 -11.89
CA MET A 75 -5.64 9.56 -10.86
C MET A 75 -5.66 11.04 -11.23
N PRO A 76 -5.82 11.95 -10.26
CA PRO A 76 -5.73 13.38 -10.52
C PRO A 76 -4.27 13.78 -10.81
N ASP A 77 -4.07 14.89 -11.52
CA ASP A 77 -2.73 15.37 -11.92
C ASP A 77 -1.81 15.66 -10.72
N ASP A 78 -2.39 15.97 -9.55
CA ASP A 78 -1.71 16.31 -8.29
C ASP A 78 -1.67 15.13 -7.30
N TYR A 79 -1.72 13.88 -7.80
CA TYR A 79 -1.71 12.69 -6.93
C TYR A 79 -0.51 12.58 -5.98
N ASP A 80 0.59 13.29 -6.27
CA ASP A 80 1.77 13.39 -5.38
C ASP A 80 1.44 14.05 -4.04
N ASP A 81 0.41 14.91 -3.97
CA ASP A 81 -0.09 15.52 -2.73
C ASP A 81 -0.99 14.56 -1.92
N GLY A 82 -1.30 13.39 -2.49
CA GLY A 82 -2.18 12.36 -1.93
C GLY A 82 -3.66 12.58 -2.25
N PHE A 83 -4.49 11.69 -1.75
CA PHE A 83 -5.92 11.58 -2.07
C PHE A 83 -6.78 11.82 -0.83
N ASP A 84 -7.59 12.89 -0.84
CA ASP A 84 -8.61 13.15 0.20
C ASP A 84 -9.85 12.26 0.01
N ASP A 85 -10.10 11.79 -1.21
CA ASP A 85 -11.14 10.83 -1.60
C ASP A 85 -10.56 9.88 -2.68
N LEU A 86 -10.98 8.63 -2.64
CA LEU A 86 -10.59 7.59 -3.60
C LEU A 86 -11.74 7.18 -4.52
N ALA A 87 -12.92 7.82 -4.40
CA ALA A 87 -14.06 7.55 -5.24
C ALA A 87 -13.76 7.83 -6.72
N VAL A 88 -14.12 6.87 -7.58
CA VAL A 88 -13.93 6.98 -9.03
C VAL A 88 -15.06 6.28 -9.77
N ARG A 89 -15.38 6.79 -10.96
CA ARG A 89 -16.29 6.14 -11.89
C ARG A 89 -15.53 5.50 -13.04
N LEU A 90 -15.71 4.19 -13.24
CA LEU A 90 -14.92 3.43 -14.21
C LEU A 90 -15.44 3.61 -15.66
N PRO A 91 -14.56 3.86 -16.64
CA PRO A 91 -14.95 4.11 -18.02
C PRO A 91 -15.47 2.87 -18.75
N CYS A 92 -15.09 1.67 -18.29
CA CYS A 92 -15.44 0.41 -18.95
C CYS A 92 -16.92 0.00 -18.77
N CYS A 93 -17.52 0.31 -17.62
CA CYS A 93 -18.88 -0.11 -17.27
C CYS A 93 -19.72 0.99 -16.60
N GLY A 94 -19.13 2.15 -16.31
CA GLY A 94 -19.80 3.26 -15.65
C GLY A 94 -20.12 3.04 -14.17
N ALA A 95 -19.58 1.99 -13.54
CA ALA A 95 -19.75 1.71 -12.12
C ALA A 95 -18.94 2.69 -11.26
N ASP A 96 -19.55 3.15 -10.17
CA ASP A 96 -18.87 3.91 -9.12
C ASP A 96 -18.17 2.93 -8.16
N THR A 97 -16.92 3.24 -7.82
CA THR A 97 -16.05 2.39 -7.01
C THR A 97 -15.00 3.23 -6.29
N SER A 98 -14.02 2.58 -5.66
CA SER A 98 -12.82 3.23 -5.10
C SER A 98 -11.55 2.77 -5.81
N LEU A 99 -10.60 3.69 -6.00
CA LEU A 99 -9.24 3.37 -6.49
C LEU A 99 -8.59 2.25 -5.66
N ASP A 100 -8.87 2.20 -4.35
CA ASP A 100 -8.36 1.19 -3.43
C ASP A 100 -8.91 -0.23 -3.65
N THR A 101 -10.02 -0.33 -4.40
CA THR A 101 -10.70 -1.60 -4.70
C THR A 101 -10.43 -2.12 -6.10
N LEU A 102 -9.65 -1.40 -6.90
CA LEU A 102 -9.19 -1.87 -8.19
C LEU A 102 -8.39 -3.16 -8.04
N ARG A 103 -8.51 -4.05 -9.03
CA ARG A 103 -7.81 -5.33 -9.02
C ARG A 103 -6.46 -5.15 -9.68
N PHE A 104 -5.45 -4.85 -8.88
CA PHE A 104 -4.05 -4.85 -9.32
C PHE A 104 -3.55 -6.29 -9.42
N ASP A 105 -2.84 -6.62 -10.51
CA ASP A 105 -2.23 -7.95 -10.68
C ASP A 105 -1.01 -8.16 -9.77
N TRP A 106 -0.40 -7.07 -9.31
CA TRP A 106 0.56 -7.04 -8.22
C TRP A 106 0.08 -6.10 -7.11
N PRO A 107 0.23 -6.47 -5.81
CA PRO A 107 -0.30 -5.65 -4.72
C PRO A 107 0.14 -4.18 -4.78
N CYS A 108 -0.84 -3.27 -4.83
CA CYS A 108 -0.70 -1.85 -4.59
C CYS A 108 -1.68 -1.46 -3.49
N ALA A 109 -1.49 -0.29 -2.88
CA ALA A 109 -2.32 0.17 -1.79
C ALA A 109 -2.42 1.69 -1.74
N PHE A 110 -3.39 2.16 -0.96
CA PHE A 110 -3.48 3.55 -0.52
C PHE A 110 -3.37 3.61 1.00
N GLY A 111 -2.73 4.66 1.54
CA GLY A 111 -2.50 4.77 2.97
C GLY A 111 -2.06 6.14 3.44
N CYS A 112 -2.62 6.56 4.58
CA CYS A 112 -2.21 7.76 5.32
C CYS A 112 -0.95 7.54 6.19
N ILE A 113 -0.56 6.27 6.37
CA ILE A 113 0.68 5.85 7.02
C ILE A 113 1.28 4.69 6.22
N ASP A 114 2.61 4.71 6.12
CA ASP A 114 3.41 3.62 5.56
C ASP A 114 4.55 3.25 6.51
N ILE A 115 4.67 1.94 6.78
CA ILE A 115 5.82 1.36 7.46
C ILE A 115 6.62 0.59 6.41
N ALA A 116 7.71 1.19 5.95
CA ALA A 116 8.53 0.66 4.88
C ALA A 116 9.85 0.08 5.40
N ALA A 117 10.21 -1.11 4.93
CA ALA A 117 11.52 -1.70 5.15
C ALA A 117 12.30 -1.73 3.83
N ARG A 118 13.42 -0.99 3.78
CA ARG A 118 14.35 -1.00 2.64
C ARG A 118 15.23 -2.23 2.69
N ASN A 119 15.31 -2.95 1.57
CA ASN A 119 16.05 -4.19 1.39
C ASN A 119 15.75 -5.19 2.53
N PRO A 120 14.50 -5.69 2.63
CA PRO A 120 14.04 -6.50 3.76
C PRO A 120 14.79 -7.83 3.92
N GLY A 121 15.63 -8.22 2.96
CA GLY A 121 16.36 -9.49 2.95
C GLY A 121 15.46 -10.73 2.87
N ARG A 122 14.19 -10.55 2.51
CA ARG A 122 13.18 -11.59 2.40
C ARG A 122 12.11 -11.20 1.38
N SER A 123 11.27 -12.18 1.03
CA SER A 123 10.05 -11.98 0.27
C SER A 123 8.90 -11.51 1.19
N TRP A 124 7.66 -11.78 0.80
CA TRP A 124 6.44 -11.43 1.53
C TRP A 124 6.45 -11.88 3.00
N LEU A 125 5.75 -11.10 3.82
CA LEU A 125 5.33 -11.52 5.14
C LEU A 125 4.19 -12.54 5.03
N THR A 126 4.12 -13.45 5.98
CA THR A 126 3.01 -14.39 6.15
C THR A 126 1.78 -13.70 6.74
N ASP A 127 0.61 -14.34 6.62
CA ASP A 127 -0.64 -13.81 7.19
C ASP A 127 -0.56 -13.66 8.72
N ASP A 128 0.13 -14.56 9.43
CA ASP A 128 0.33 -14.50 10.88
C ASP A 128 1.25 -13.33 11.28
N GLU A 129 2.28 -13.05 10.48
CA GLU A 129 3.16 -11.90 10.67
C GLU A 129 2.40 -10.59 10.41
N LEU A 130 1.57 -10.53 9.36
CA LEU A 130 0.69 -9.38 9.12
C LEU A 130 -0.33 -9.18 10.24
N ALA A 131 -0.91 -10.26 10.77
CA ALA A 131 -1.82 -10.19 11.91
C ALA A 131 -1.10 -9.64 13.15
N THR A 132 0.13 -10.09 13.42
CA THR A 132 0.94 -9.59 14.55
C THR A 132 1.26 -8.11 14.42
N ILE A 133 1.60 -7.63 13.22
CA ILE A 133 1.81 -6.20 12.97
C ILE A 133 0.49 -5.44 13.15
N GLY A 134 -0.61 -5.98 12.63
CA GLY A 134 -1.94 -5.39 12.74
C GLY A 134 -2.42 -5.26 14.18
N ASP A 135 -2.12 -6.23 15.05
CA ASP A 135 -2.41 -6.17 16.49
C ASP A 135 -1.59 -5.08 17.19
N ALA A 136 -0.31 -4.93 16.83
CA ALA A 136 0.54 -3.87 17.37
C ALA A 136 0.09 -2.47 16.91
N LEU A 137 -0.40 -2.39 15.67
CA LEU A 137 -0.94 -1.18 15.07
C LEU A 137 -2.36 -0.87 15.57
N GLY A 138 -3.15 -1.87 15.96
CA GLY A 138 -4.57 -1.73 16.28
C GLY A 138 -5.49 -1.65 15.06
N HIS A 139 -5.00 -2.06 13.89
CA HIS A 139 -5.77 -2.12 12.65
C HIS A 139 -5.22 -3.21 11.72
N ARG A 140 -6.08 -3.88 10.95
CA ARG A 140 -5.63 -4.87 9.95
C ARG A 140 -4.75 -4.21 8.90
N VAL A 141 -3.66 -4.86 8.52
CA VAL A 141 -2.69 -4.37 7.53
C VAL A 141 -2.66 -5.25 6.29
N ARG A 142 -2.10 -4.70 5.22
CA ARG A 142 -1.71 -5.37 3.98
C ARG A 142 -0.30 -4.93 3.61
N GLN A 143 0.30 -5.61 2.64
CA GLN A 143 1.68 -5.36 2.21
C GLN A 143 1.78 -5.09 0.71
N VAL A 144 2.77 -4.27 0.34
CA VAL A 144 3.16 -3.99 -1.04
C VAL A 144 4.66 -4.24 -1.16
N MET A 145 5.06 -4.98 -2.21
CA MET A 145 6.47 -5.15 -2.56
C MET A 145 6.77 -4.26 -3.75
N GLN A 146 7.56 -3.22 -3.51
CA GLN A 146 8.01 -2.28 -4.52
C GLN A 146 9.39 -2.68 -5.01
N HIS A 147 9.54 -2.77 -6.34
CA HIS A 147 10.82 -2.93 -7.01
C HIS A 147 11.20 -1.64 -7.74
N LEU A 148 12.38 -1.10 -7.42
CA LEU A 148 12.97 0.10 -8.02
C LEU A 148 14.21 -0.23 -8.86
#